data_AF-A0A3A8LGR9-F1
#
_entry.id   AF-A0A3A8LGR9-F1
#
_cell.length_a   1.000
_cell.length_b   1.000
_cell.length_c   1.000
_cell.angle_alpha   90.00
_cell.angle_beta   90.00
_cell.angle_gamma   90.00
#
_symmetry.space_group_name_H-M   'P 1'
#
loop_
_entity.id
_entity.type
_entity.pdbx_description
1 polymer ?
#
loop_
_entity_poly.entity_id
_entity_poly.type
_entity_poly.pdbx_seq_one_letter_code
_entity_poly.pdbx_strand_id
1 'polypeptide(L)'
;MDDGSIQFPSFFEQPSSEGEIVEISGAVLRAVELAADDFLGPQNADTPCTDRRESHQYRVIQRQGVLFIRIDENPQACGLTVPGLHSGAQYAVGSDGTLLRRLRDGEPDASWRPMDAGAGTPVPSSEVGRSFEPPDGSVPLPFILESSQDAGT
;
A
#
# COMPACT_ATOMS: atom_id res chain seq x y z
N MET A 1 -8.22 -0.49 -18.64
CA MET A 1 -8.13 0.97 -18.43
C MET A 1 -7.19 1.17 -17.26
N ASP A 2 -6.00 1.71 -17.54
CA ASP A 2 -4.95 2.00 -16.57
C ASP A 2 -4.01 3.02 -17.24
N ASP A 3 -4.12 4.29 -16.85
CA ASP A 3 -3.26 5.34 -17.39
C ASP A 3 -2.03 5.54 -16.51
N GLY A 4 -0.92 4.85 -16.85
CA GLY A 4 0.35 4.94 -16.16
C GLY A 4 1.01 6.32 -16.16
N SER A 5 0.50 7.28 -16.93
CA SER A 5 0.99 8.67 -16.88
C SER A 5 0.51 9.41 -15.62
N ILE A 6 -0.62 8.98 -15.02
CA ILE A 6 -1.22 9.60 -13.84
C ILE A 6 -0.43 9.18 -12.59
N GLN A 7 0.35 10.09 -12.01
CA GLN A 7 1.09 9.82 -10.76
C GLN A 7 0.19 9.97 -9.53
N PHE A 8 0.30 9.06 -8.57
CA PHE A 8 -0.37 9.19 -7.29
C PHE A 8 0.32 10.24 -6.40
N PRO A 9 -0.43 11.07 -5.67
CA PRO A 9 0.13 12.00 -4.70
C PRO A 9 0.61 11.28 -3.44
N SER A 10 1.49 11.92 -2.67
CA SER A 10 1.85 11.48 -1.32
C SER A 10 0.69 11.65 -0.35
N PHE A 11 -0.07 10.58 -0.07
CA PHE A 11 -1.24 10.64 0.82
C PHE A 11 -0.89 10.87 2.31
N PHE A 12 0.34 10.55 2.72
CA PHE A 12 0.77 10.60 4.13
C PHE A 12 1.47 11.91 4.53
N GLU A 13 1.62 12.85 3.61
CA GLU A 13 2.23 14.16 3.92
C GLU A 13 1.30 15.07 4.75
N GLN A 14 -0.01 14.79 4.78
CA GLN A 14 -1.00 15.59 5.50
C GLN A 14 -1.67 14.77 6.62
N PRO A 15 -1.69 15.27 7.87
CA PRO A 15 -2.41 14.61 8.95
C PRO A 15 -3.92 14.66 8.70
N SER A 16 -4.65 13.64 9.15
CA SER A 16 -6.10 13.66 9.16
C SER A 16 -6.60 14.76 10.09
N SER A 17 -7.55 15.57 9.61
CA SER A 17 -8.25 16.57 10.43
C SER A 17 -9.31 15.89 11.30
N GLU A 18 -8.87 15.28 12.41
CA GLU A 18 -9.79 14.72 13.41
C GLU A 18 -10.52 15.85 14.16
N GLY A 19 -11.85 15.74 14.27
CA GLY A 19 -12.70 16.67 15.01
C GLY A 19 -13.14 17.93 14.25
N GLU A 20 -12.76 18.06 12.97
CA GLU A 20 -13.29 19.10 12.09
C GLU A 20 -14.57 18.63 11.39
N ILE A 21 -15.54 19.53 11.22
CA ILE A 21 -16.71 19.24 10.37
C ILE A 21 -16.25 19.33 8.92
N VAL A 22 -16.18 18.17 8.25
CA VAL A 22 -15.80 18.07 6.84
C VAL A 22 -17.05 17.85 5.99
N GLU A 23 -17.23 18.68 4.95
CA GLU A 23 -18.26 18.45 3.93
C GLU A 23 -17.76 17.44 2.90
N ILE A 24 -18.54 16.39 2.66
CA ILE A 24 -18.28 15.39 1.62
C ILE A 24 -19.25 15.63 0.47
N SER A 25 -18.73 16.07 -0.68
CA SER A 25 -19.55 16.22 -1.88
C SER A 25 -20.03 14.87 -2.41
N GLY A 26 -21.18 14.83 -3.10
CA GLY A 26 -21.69 13.60 -3.70
C GLY A 26 -20.73 12.99 -4.74
N ALA A 27 -19.93 13.80 -5.42
CA ALA A 27 -18.91 13.33 -6.35
C ALA A 27 -17.77 12.58 -5.62
N VAL A 28 -17.34 13.10 -4.46
CA VAL A 28 -16.34 12.43 -3.60
C VAL A 28 -16.92 11.12 -3.08
N LEU A 29 -18.13 11.13 -2.54
CA LEU A 29 -18.79 9.93 -2.01
C LEU A 29 -18.89 8.83 -3.08
N ARG A 30 -19.38 9.17 -4.28
CA ARG A 30 -19.48 8.23 -5.40
C ARG A 30 -18.13 7.66 -5.81
N ALA A 31 -17.08 8.47 -5.84
CA ALA A 31 -15.74 8.01 -6.22
C ALA A 31 -15.16 7.05 -5.17
N VAL A 32 -15.40 7.32 -3.88
CA VAL A 32 -15.01 6.42 -2.78
C VAL A 32 -15.77 5.10 -2.85
N GLU A 33 -17.08 5.14 -3.11
CA GLU A 33 -17.88 3.92 -3.30
C GLU A 33 -17.36 3.09 -4.47
N LEU A 34 -17.06 3.71 -5.61
CA LEU A 34 -16.51 3.03 -6.78
C LEU A 34 -15.16 2.36 -6.47
N ALA A 35 -14.27 3.06 -5.77
CA ALA A 35 -12.98 2.51 -5.37
C ALA A 35 -13.14 1.35 -4.36
N ALA A 36 -14.04 1.48 -3.39
CA ALA A 36 -14.32 0.43 -2.41
C ALA A 36 -14.96 -0.81 -3.06
N ASP A 37 -15.89 -0.61 -4.00
CA ASP A 37 -16.52 -1.68 -4.76
C ASP A 37 -15.48 -2.47 -5.58
N ASP A 38 -14.54 -1.79 -6.25
CA ASP A 38 -13.49 -2.44 -7.05
C ASP A 38 -12.43 -3.15 -6.18
N PHE A 39 -12.11 -2.61 -5.00
CA PHE A 39 -11.07 -3.15 -4.13
C PHE A 39 -11.59 -4.29 -3.24
N LEU A 40 -12.68 -4.05 -2.51
CA LEU A 40 -13.21 -4.94 -1.47
C LEU A 40 -14.32 -5.85 -1.98
N GLY A 41 -14.85 -5.57 -3.17
CA GLY A 41 -15.93 -6.34 -3.75
C GLY A 41 -17.26 -6.21 -3.00
N PRO A 42 -18.21 -7.11 -3.28
CA PRO A 42 -19.54 -7.10 -2.67
C PRO A 42 -19.47 -7.41 -1.17
N GLN A 43 -20.29 -6.70 -0.40
CA GLN A 43 -20.35 -6.81 1.07
C GLN A 43 -21.61 -7.57 1.49
N ASN A 44 -21.47 -8.47 2.46
CA ASN A 44 -22.60 -9.18 3.08
C ASN A 44 -22.31 -9.48 4.55
N ALA A 45 -23.24 -10.12 5.25
CA ALA A 45 -23.10 -10.43 6.67
C ALA A 45 -21.90 -11.36 6.98
N ASP A 46 -21.49 -12.17 6.01
CA ASP A 46 -20.41 -13.15 6.12
C ASP A 46 -19.05 -12.60 5.68
N THR A 47 -18.98 -11.34 5.21
CA THR A 47 -17.72 -10.71 4.83
C THR A 47 -16.74 -10.70 6.02
N PRO A 48 -15.52 -11.28 5.86
CA PRO A 48 -14.49 -11.27 6.91
C PRO A 48 -14.21 -9.85 7.38
N CYS A 49 -13.93 -9.66 8.67
CA CYS A 49 -13.75 -8.31 9.24
C CYS A 49 -12.75 -7.46 8.45
N THR A 50 -11.60 -8.05 8.06
CA THR A 50 -10.54 -7.37 7.32
C THR A 50 -10.96 -6.91 5.93
N ASP A 51 -12.02 -7.50 5.36
CA ASP A 51 -12.53 -7.18 4.02
C ASP A 51 -13.74 -6.24 4.07
N ARG A 52 -14.16 -5.85 5.27
CA ARG A 52 -15.31 -4.96 5.46
C ARG A 52 -14.92 -3.51 5.20
N ARG A 53 -15.83 -2.75 4.60
CA ARG A 53 -15.60 -1.33 4.29
C ARG A 53 -15.27 -0.50 5.53
N GLU A 54 -15.94 -0.77 6.65
CA GLU A 54 -15.74 -0.09 7.93
C GLU A 54 -14.38 -0.37 8.58
N SER A 55 -13.71 -1.45 8.16
CA SER A 55 -12.38 -1.83 8.64
C SER A 55 -11.25 -1.16 7.87
N HIS A 56 -11.55 -0.17 7.04
CA HIS A 56 -10.56 0.55 6.22
C HIS A 56 -10.60 2.05 6.47
N GLN A 57 -9.45 2.70 6.27
CA GLN A 57 -9.30 4.15 6.22
C GLN A 57 -9.25 4.61 4.76
N TYR A 58 -9.99 5.67 4.46
CA TYR A 58 -10.07 6.26 3.13
C TYR A 58 -9.48 7.67 3.20
N ARG A 59 -8.43 7.93 2.41
CA ARG A 59 -7.85 9.26 2.24
C ARG A 59 -8.13 9.75 0.84
N VAL A 60 -8.64 10.98 0.72
CA VAL A 60 -9.02 11.57 -0.58
C VAL A 60 -8.29 12.88 -0.79
N ILE A 61 -7.66 13.01 -1.95
CA ILE A 61 -7.01 14.24 -2.41
C ILE A 61 -7.63 14.62 -3.75
N GLN A 62 -8.13 15.85 -3.87
CA GLN A 62 -8.68 16.36 -5.13
C GLN A 62 -7.67 17.29 -5.82
N ARG A 63 -7.30 17.00 -7.08
CA ARG A 63 -6.41 17.85 -7.89
C ARG A 63 -6.86 17.87 -9.33
N GLN A 64 -6.99 19.07 -9.92
CA GLN A 64 -7.21 19.26 -11.36
C GLN A 64 -8.39 18.44 -11.95
N GLY A 65 -9.48 18.27 -11.18
CA GLY A 65 -10.64 17.49 -11.62
C GLY A 65 -10.50 15.97 -11.46
N VAL A 66 -9.44 15.49 -10.82
CA VAL A 66 -9.23 14.08 -10.46
C VAL A 66 -9.29 13.93 -8.94
N LEU A 67 -9.99 12.88 -8.50
CA LEU A 67 -10.07 12.42 -7.12
C LEU A 67 -9.09 11.26 -6.95
N PHE A 68 -8.04 11.49 -6.17
CA PHE A 68 -7.07 10.48 -5.78
C PHE A 68 -7.52 9.89 -4.45
N ILE A 69 -7.64 8.58 -4.39
CA ILE A 69 -8.16 7.85 -3.22
C ILE A 69 -7.12 6.81 -2.82
N ARG A 70 -6.75 6.80 -1.53
CA ARG A 70 -5.98 5.74 -0.90
C ARG A 70 -6.90 5.00 0.07
N ILE A 71 -6.90 3.67 -0.04
CA ILE A 71 -7.58 2.76 0.86
C ILE A 71 -6.49 1.98 1.61
N ASP A 72 -6.55 2.00 2.94
CA ASP A 72 -5.66 1.26 3.82
C ASP A 72 -6.49 0.46 4.83
N GLU A 73 -6.15 -0.79 5.09
CA GLU A 73 -6.71 -1.54 6.22
C GLU A 73 -6.43 -0.82 7.55
N ASN A 74 -7.45 -0.78 8.41
CA ASN A 74 -7.33 -0.38 9.80
C ASN A 74 -7.31 -1.65 10.68
N PRO A 75 -6.13 -2.19 11.03
CA PRO A 75 -6.05 -3.45 11.77
C PRO A 75 -6.75 -3.37 13.14
N GLN A 76 -6.78 -2.18 13.75
CA GLN A 76 -7.43 -1.97 15.04
C GLN A 76 -8.96 -2.17 14.98
N ALA A 77 -9.59 -1.95 13.82
CA ALA A 77 -11.03 -2.20 13.65
C ALA A 77 -11.40 -3.68 13.82
N CYS A 78 -10.44 -4.58 13.56
CA CYS A 78 -10.60 -6.03 13.68
C CYS A 78 -9.84 -6.63 14.87
N GLY A 79 -9.30 -5.81 15.78
CA GLY A 79 -8.50 -6.28 16.91
C GLY A 79 -7.13 -6.85 16.53
N LEU A 80 -6.62 -6.47 15.35
CA LEU A 80 -5.29 -6.83 14.86
C LEU A 80 -4.28 -5.74 15.21
N THR A 81 -3.00 -6.11 15.34
CA THR A 81 -1.92 -5.17 15.65
C THR A 81 -1.15 -4.69 14.42
N VAL A 82 -1.19 -5.46 13.33
CA VAL A 82 -0.49 -5.15 12.07
C VAL A 82 -1.44 -5.38 10.89
N PRO A 83 -1.35 -4.56 9.82
CA PRO A 83 -2.15 -4.75 8.61
C PRO A 83 -1.64 -5.95 7.80
N GLY A 84 -2.48 -6.47 6.90
CA GLY A 84 -2.06 -7.44 5.89
C GLY A 84 -1.02 -6.88 4.90
N LEU A 85 -0.24 -7.75 4.25
CA LEU A 85 0.83 -7.32 3.34
C LEU A 85 0.32 -6.60 2.07
N HIS A 86 -0.89 -6.95 1.61
CA HIS A 86 -1.53 -6.42 0.40
C HIS A 86 -2.85 -5.71 0.72
N SER A 87 -2.91 -5.05 1.87
CA SER A 87 -4.14 -4.56 2.47
C SER A 87 -4.51 -3.13 2.07
N GLY A 88 -4.03 -2.68 0.91
CA GLY A 88 -4.25 -1.32 0.45
C GLY A 88 -4.21 -1.17 -1.07
N ALA A 89 -4.76 -0.05 -1.52
CA ALA A 89 -4.82 0.30 -2.93
C ALA A 89 -4.95 1.80 -3.16
N GLN A 90 -4.54 2.24 -4.33
CA GLN A 90 -4.64 3.63 -4.80
C GLN A 90 -5.51 3.70 -6.04
N TYR A 91 -6.35 4.72 -6.12
CA TYR A 91 -7.30 4.95 -7.20
C TYR A 91 -7.25 6.40 -7.67
N ALA A 92 -7.34 6.61 -8.98
CA ALA A 92 -7.55 7.91 -9.58
C ALA A 92 -8.87 7.88 -10.34
N VAL A 93 -9.81 8.73 -9.94
CA VAL A 93 -11.17 8.78 -10.49
C VAL A 93 -11.44 10.18 -11.02
N GLY A 94 -11.90 10.29 -12.26
CA GLY A 94 -12.33 11.57 -12.82
C GLY A 94 -13.52 12.15 -12.05
N SER A 95 -13.71 13.47 -12.11
CA SER A 95 -14.86 14.14 -11.49
C SER A 95 -16.22 13.67 -12.04
N ASP A 96 -16.23 13.06 -13.22
CA ASP A 96 -17.36 12.40 -13.87
C ASP A 96 -17.67 10.99 -13.31
N GLY A 97 -16.77 10.46 -12.47
CA GLY A 97 -16.83 9.11 -11.90
C GLY A 97 -16.14 8.04 -12.76
N THR A 98 -15.39 8.42 -13.78
CA THR A 98 -14.64 7.45 -14.60
C THR A 98 -13.38 7.00 -13.89
N LEU A 99 -13.16 5.69 -13.76
CA LEU A 99 -11.94 5.13 -13.16
C LEU A 99 -10.74 5.30 -14.11
N LEU A 100 -9.82 6.19 -13.80
CA LEU A 100 -8.67 6.52 -14.66
C LEU A 100 -7.47 5.59 -14.42
N ARG A 101 -7.21 5.24 -13.15
CA ARG A 101 -6.07 4.41 -12.74
C ARG A 101 -6.35 3.69 -11.42
N ARG A 102 -5.77 2.51 -11.24
CA ARG A 102 -5.70 1.81 -9.96
C ARG A 102 -4.31 1.19 -9.75
N LEU A 103 -3.91 1.01 -8.50
CA LEU A 103 -2.67 0.31 -8.14
C LEU A 103 -2.84 -0.34 -6.77
N ARG A 104 -2.73 -1.67 -6.69
CA ARG A 104 -2.81 -2.39 -5.41
C ARG A 104 -1.43 -2.55 -4.78
N ASP A 105 -1.38 -2.64 -3.46
CA ASP A 105 -0.13 -2.86 -2.77
C ASP A 105 0.50 -4.19 -3.20
N GLY A 106 1.79 -4.14 -3.57
CA GLY A 106 2.53 -5.28 -4.13
C GLY A 106 2.43 -5.42 -5.65
N GLU A 107 1.57 -4.65 -6.33
CA GLU A 107 1.62 -4.55 -7.80
C GLU A 107 2.76 -3.62 -8.24
N PRO A 108 3.46 -3.94 -9.35
CA PRO A 108 4.47 -3.05 -9.90
C PRO A 108 3.81 -1.78 -10.44
N ASP A 109 4.29 -0.62 -9.98
CA ASP A 109 3.84 0.66 -10.51
C ASP A 109 4.35 0.82 -11.96
N ALA A 110 3.44 0.81 -12.93
CA ALA A 110 3.76 0.98 -14.34
C ALA A 110 4.38 2.35 -14.69
N SER A 111 4.28 3.35 -13.81
CA SER A 111 5.01 4.61 -13.99
C SER A 111 6.47 4.51 -13.56
N TRP A 112 6.82 3.48 -12.79
CA TRP A 112 8.18 3.25 -12.34
C TRP A 112 9.04 2.81 -13.52
N ARG A 113 10.04 3.63 -13.85
CA ARG A 113 11.08 3.24 -14.80
C ARG A 113 12.14 2.46 -14.02
N PRO A 114 12.52 1.25 -14.47
CA PRO A 114 13.67 0.57 -13.92
C PRO A 114 14.85 1.53 -13.87
N MET A 115 15.37 1.79 -12.67
CA MET A 115 16.71 2.32 -12.58
C MET A 115 17.61 1.27 -13.21
N ASP A 116 18.37 1.68 -14.22
CA ASP A 116 19.40 0.82 -14.79
C ASP A 116 20.39 0.54 -13.66
N ALA A 117 20.32 -0.65 -13.07
CA ALA A 117 21.21 -1.09 -12.00
C ALA A 117 22.65 -1.27 -12.51
N GLY A 118 22.89 -1.01 -13.80
CA GLY A 118 24.12 -1.36 -14.50
C GLY A 118 24.22 -2.86 -14.72
N ALA A 119 25.29 -3.27 -15.40
CA ALA A 119 25.64 -4.69 -15.47
C ALA A 119 26.00 -5.16 -14.04
N GLY A 120 25.09 -5.91 -13.40
CA GLY A 120 25.38 -6.56 -12.13
C GLY A 120 26.59 -7.48 -12.27
N THR A 121 27.51 -7.43 -11.31
CA THR A 121 28.60 -8.41 -11.24
C THR A 121 28.01 -9.74 -10.77
N PRO A 122 28.05 -10.82 -11.58
CA PRO A 122 27.55 -12.11 -11.13
C PRO A 122 28.37 -12.58 -9.93
N VAL A 123 27.68 -12.93 -8.85
CA VAL A 123 28.32 -13.52 -7.68
C VAL A 123 28.84 -14.90 -8.09
N PRO A 124 30.13 -15.22 -7.90
CA PRO A 124 30.66 -16.55 -8.17
C PRO A 124 29.80 -17.61 -7.47
N SER A 125 29.46 -18.70 -8.17
CA SER A 125 28.63 -19.78 -7.58
C SER A 125 29.24 -20.39 -6.32
N SER A 126 30.55 -20.25 -6.14
CA SER A 126 31.28 -20.66 -4.93
C SER A 126 30.96 -19.84 -3.68
N GLU A 127 30.41 -18.64 -3.85
CA GLU A 127 30.03 -17.72 -2.77
C GLU A 127 28.53 -17.80 -2.44
N VAL A 128 27.72 -18.36 -3.35
CA VAL A 128 26.30 -18.62 -3.10
C VAL A 128 26.18 -19.67 -1.98
N GLY A 129 25.51 -19.30 -0.89
CA GLY A 129 25.31 -20.16 0.27
C GLY A 129 26.43 -20.15 1.30
N ARG A 130 27.48 -19.34 1.12
CA ARG A 130 28.42 -19.04 2.22
C ARG A 130 27.77 -18.06 3.20
N SER A 131 28.03 -18.25 4.49
CA SER A 131 27.72 -17.22 5.48
C SER A 131 28.44 -15.94 5.11
N PHE A 132 27.70 -14.83 5.11
CA PHE A 132 28.27 -13.51 4.88
C PHE A 132 29.17 -13.17 6.06
N GLU A 133 30.47 -12.99 5.81
CA GLU A 133 31.42 -12.46 6.78
C GLU A 133 31.45 -10.93 6.60
N PRO A 134 30.93 -10.14 7.56
CA PRO A 134 30.93 -8.69 7.43
C PRO A 134 32.37 -8.15 7.38
N PRO A 135 32.66 -7.10 6.61
CA PRO A 135 33.96 -6.44 6.68
C PRO A 135 34.23 -5.90 8.09
N ASP A 136 35.50 -5.90 8.50
CA ASP A 136 35.93 -5.40 9.81
C ASP A 136 35.37 -4.00 10.09
N GLY A 137 34.66 -3.86 11.23
CA GLY A 137 34.00 -2.62 11.63
C GLY A 137 32.52 -2.51 11.26
N SER A 138 31.94 -3.55 10.64
CA SER A 138 30.48 -3.61 10.42
C SER A 138 29.74 -3.74 11.75
N VAL A 139 28.79 -2.82 11.98
CA VAL A 139 27.93 -2.87 13.17
C VAL A 139 26.83 -3.92 12.92
N PRO A 140 26.54 -4.83 13.88
CA PRO A 140 25.47 -5.80 13.71
C PRO A 140 24.16 -5.08 13.44
N LEU A 141 23.39 -5.57 12.47
CA LEU A 141 22.03 -5.08 12.27
C LEU A 141 21.21 -5.39 13.52
N PRO A 142 20.37 -4.46 13.99
CA PRO A 142 19.73 -4.55 15.31
C PRO A 142 18.84 -5.80 15.48
N PHE A 143 18.40 -6.41 14.39
CA PHE A 143 17.57 -7.62 14.36
C PHE A 143 18.34 -8.95 14.45
N ILE A 144 19.69 -8.93 14.44
CA ILE A 144 20.52 -10.16 14.57
C ILE A 144 20.79 -10.49 16.06
N LEU A 145 20.51 -9.57 16.98
CA LEU A 145 20.85 -9.72 18.40
C LEU A 145 19.96 -10.72 19.17
N GLU A 146 18.85 -11.21 18.61
CA GLU A 146 17.89 -12.05 19.36
C GLU A 146 17.63 -13.45 18.81
N SER A 147 18.30 -13.92 17.74
CA SER A 147 18.14 -15.30 17.28
C SER A 147 19.34 -16.17 17.67
N SER A 148 19.45 -16.46 18.98
CA SER A 148 20.11 -17.67 19.45
C SER A 148 19.13 -18.47 20.31
N GLN A 149 18.07 -18.95 19.67
CA GLN A 149 17.30 -20.04 20.23
C GLN A 149 17.18 -21.11 19.17
N ASP A 150 17.88 -22.21 19.43
CA ASP A 150 17.99 -23.39 18.59
C ASP A 150 16.61 -23.86 18.12
N ALA A 151 16.44 -23.96 16.81
CA ALA A 151 15.33 -24.70 16.23
C ALA A 151 15.71 -26.19 16.19
N GLY A 152 15.12 -26.98 17.08
CA GLY A 152 15.01 -28.43 16.91
C GLY A 152 15.27 -29.25 18.16
N THR A 153 14.19 -29.81 18.72
CA THR A 153 14.16 -31.18 19.25
C THR A 153 12.93 -31.90 18.73
#